data_AF-A0A1F7Z2W0-F1
#
_entry.id   AF-A0A1F7Z2W0-F1
#
_cell.length_a   1.000
_cell.length_b   1.000
_cell.length_c   1.000
_cell.angle_alpha   90.00
_cell.angle_beta   90.00
_cell.angle_gamma   90.00
#
_symmetry.space_group_name_H-M   'P 1'
#
loop_
_entity.id
_entity.type
_entity.pdbx_description
1 polymer ?
#
loop_
_entity_poly.entity_id
_entity_poly.type
_entity_poly.pdbx_seq_one_letter_code
_entity_poly.pdbx_strand_id
1 'polypeptide(L)'
;MAYLFLIFSNLTSYWLWKIVLTDWLLGLFIILTTLLLFIEVNDLPPALKGGFSLRRMTYKSSNHPRVEARGFLEIFYKKEYKFPISLSKFFIIFILVCVFLQTKGSTKVSLTDISNDDRRLIDMRLKEYPPIYIKIGQKKVWLPIAHWFEERKESIAFFRLSKNFSEVIDPNLYFFANHPRERVGIKEIEKFSFMLLPVFIYGALKISEKKDKWLWIISFAVPLAATSVIGNYNSLGPVSLYPFFVVTLTRGLTEAFFKLKSKKLSQQNLLVSALLIIYFLTLIH
;
A
#
# COMPACT_ATOMS: atom_id res chain seq x y z
N MET A 1 -2.92 14.53 -16.74
CA MET A 1 -3.94 13.50 -16.39
C MET A 1 -3.58 12.70 -15.16
N ALA A 2 -2.42 12.05 -15.05
CA ALA A 2 -2.07 11.24 -13.87
C ALA A 2 -2.21 12.00 -12.53
N TYR A 3 -1.73 13.26 -12.47
CA TYR A 3 -1.90 14.14 -11.31
C TYR A 3 -3.36 14.49 -11.01
N LEU A 4 -4.19 14.69 -12.03
CA LEU A 4 -5.61 14.97 -11.84
C LEU A 4 -6.32 13.73 -11.27
N PHE A 5 -6.00 12.54 -11.76
CA PHE A 5 -6.50 11.31 -11.17
C PHE A 5 -6.02 11.11 -9.73
N LEU A 6 -4.76 11.44 -9.42
CA LEU A 6 -4.27 11.38 -8.05
C LEU A 6 -5.04 12.33 -7.13
N ILE A 7 -5.20 13.59 -7.53
CA ILE A 7 -5.94 14.60 -6.76
C ILE A 7 -7.38 14.16 -6.58
N PHE A 8 -8.05 13.74 -7.66
CA PHE A 8 -9.42 13.25 -7.61
C PHE A 8 -9.55 12.05 -6.68
N SER A 9 -8.70 11.02 -6.83
CA SER A 9 -8.70 9.82 -5.97
C SER A 9 -8.51 10.17 -4.49
N ASN A 10 -7.69 11.17 -4.15
CA ASN A 10 -7.53 11.58 -2.75
C ASN A 10 -8.73 12.40 -2.24
N LEU A 11 -9.26 13.32 -3.04
CA LEU A 11 -10.39 14.16 -2.65
C LEU A 11 -11.70 13.37 -2.51
N THR A 12 -11.89 12.29 -3.27
CA THR A 12 -13.09 11.44 -3.19
C THR A 12 -12.92 10.23 -2.29
N SER A 13 -11.73 10.01 -1.72
CA SER A 13 -11.44 8.86 -0.87
C SER A 13 -12.06 9.00 0.52
N TYR A 14 -13.16 8.28 0.76
CA TYR A 14 -13.78 8.18 2.08
C TYR A 14 -12.79 7.71 3.15
N TRP A 15 -11.94 6.72 2.81
CA TRP A 15 -10.95 6.19 3.73
C TRP A 15 -9.95 7.26 4.17
N LEU A 16 -9.43 8.06 3.23
CA LEU A 16 -8.50 9.13 3.54
C LEU A 16 -9.10 10.18 4.46
N TRP A 17 -10.31 10.64 4.14
CA TRP A 17 -10.98 11.65 4.97
C TRP A 17 -11.29 11.13 6.36
N LYS A 18 -11.66 9.85 6.51
CA LYS A 18 -11.80 9.23 7.83
C LYS A 18 -10.50 9.17 8.61
N ILE A 19 -9.38 8.88 7.94
CA ILE A 19 -8.05 8.94 8.57
C ILE A 19 -7.75 10.36 9.04
N VAL A 20 -7.89 11.36 8.17
CA VAL A 20 -7.61 12.78 8.48
C VAL A 20 -8.48 13.29 9.63
N LEU A 21 -9.76 12.92 9.66
CA LEU A 21 -10.69 13.32 10.73
C LEU A 21 -10.38 12.64 12.07
N THR A 22 -9.79 11.44 12.06
CA THR A 22 -9.46 10.69 13.27
C THR A 22 -8.10 11.10 13.82
N ASP A 23 -7.11 11.24 12.94
CA ASP A 23 -5.74 11.67 13.26
C ASP A 23 -5.20 12.49 12.07
N TRP A 24 -5.27 13.83 12.22
CA TRP A 24 -4.86 14.77 11.18
C TRP A 24 -3.37 14.65 10.84
N LEU A 25 -2.52 14.31 11.82
CA LEU A 25 -1.08 14.19 11.63
C LEU A 25 -0.78 12.94 10.80
N LEU A 26 -1.38 11.80 11.15
CA LEU A 26 -1.28 10.57 10.35
C LEU A 26 -1.81 10.80 8.93
N GLY A 27 -2.94 11.49 8.79
CA GLY A 27 -3.53 11.85 7.50
C GLY A 27 -2.59 12.70 6.64
N LEU A 28 -1.97 13.74 7.21
CA LEU A 28 -0.98 14.58 6.53
C LEU A 28 0.21 13.75 6.04
N PHE A 29 0.79 12.91 6.90
CA PHE A 29 1.90 12.05 6.52
C PHE A 29 1.52 11.07 5.41
N ILE A 30 0.30 10.55 5.41
CA ILE A 30 -0.19 9.67 4.34
C ILE A 30 -0.30 10.40 3.01
N ILE A 31 -0.86 11.60 2.99
CA ILE A 31 -0.96 12.41 1.77
C ILE A 31 0.44 12.67 1.19
N LEU A 32 1.38 13.09 2.04
CA LEU A 32 2.76 13.36 1.63
C LEU A 32 3.47 12.08 1.15
N THR A 33 3.31 10.96 1.85
CA THR A 33 3.87 9.67 1.45
C THR A 33 3.32 9.20 0.10
N THR A 34 2.01 9.40 -0.11
CA THR A 34 1.32 9.06 -1.38
C THR A 34 1.86 9.91 -2.53
N LEU A 35 2.03 11.22 -2.31
CA LEU A 35 2.62 12.13 -3.30
C LEU A 35 4.06 11.74 -3.65
N LEU A 36 4.90 11.48 -2.64
CA LEU A 36 6.30 11.06 -2.84
C LEU A 36 6.39 9.75 -3.64
N LEU A 37 5.58 8.75 -3.28
CA LEU A 37 5.52 7.49 -4.02
C LEU A 37 5.05 7.69 -5.46
N PHE A 38 4.02 8.51 -5.65
CA PHE A 38 3.47 8.80 -6.97
C PHE A 38 4.52 9.44 -7.89
N ILE A 39 5.25 10.43 -7.39
CA ILE A 39 6.34 11.15 -8.07
C ILE A 39 7.43 10.18 -8.56
N GLU A 40 7.83 9.25 -7.71
CA GLU A 40 8.85 8.25 -8.04
C GLU A 40 8.34 7.23 -9.06
N VAL A 41 7.14 6.68 -8.83
CA VAL A 41 6.58 5.59 -9.63
C VAL A 41 6.10 6.05 -11.01
N ASN A 42 5.61 7.29 -11.18
CA ASN A 42 5.01 7.73 -12.44
C ASN A 42 5.94 8.45 -13.42
N ASP A 43 7.26 8.40 -13.22
CA ASP A 43 8.25 9.04 -14.11
C ASP A 43 7.84 10.46 -14.49
N LEU A 44 7.91 11.34 -13.49
CA LEU A 44 7.86 12.77 -13.70
C LEU A 44 8.71 13.22 -14.90
N PRO A 45 8.27 14.24 -15.67
CA PRO A 45 9.18 14.94 -16.53
C PRO A 45 10.43 15.35 -15.73
N PRO A 46 11.65 15.26 -16.31
CA PRO A 46 12.93 15.49 -15.65
C PRO A 46 13.03 16.80 -14.86
N ALA A 47 12.13 17.75 -15.13
CA ALA A 47 12.06 19.04 -14.46
C ALA A 47 11.91 19.00 -12.93
N LEU A 48 11.37 17.90 -12.38
CA LEU A 48 11.17 17.72 -10.94
C LEU A 48 12.05 16.62 -10.33
N LYS A 49 12.68 15.78 -11.17
CA LYS A 49 13.69 14.78 -10.76
C LYS A 49 15.08 15.41 -10.91
N GLY A 50 15.46 16.26 -9.94
CA GLY A 50 16.70 17.05 -9.93
C GLY A 50 17.84 16.50 -10.79
N GLY A 51 18.03 17.12 -11.95
CA GLY A 51 18.98 16.69 -12.98
C GLY A 51 18.58 17.18 -14.36
N PHE A 52 18.55 18.50 -14.57
CA PHE A 52 18.38 19.08 -15.90
C PHE A 52 19.70 18.94 -16.70
N SER A 53 19.92 17.77 -17.30
CA SER A 53 20.82 17.67 -18.44
C SER A 53 20.08 18.21 -19.67
N LEU A 54 20.17 19.53 -19.88
CA LEU A 54 19.73 20.16 -21.12
C LEU A 54 20.66 19.70 -22.26
N ARG A 55 20.23 18.65 -22.97
CA ARG A 55 20.75 18.30 -24.30
C ARG A 55 20.61 19.57 -25.15
N ARG A 56 21.74 20.19 -25.53
CA ARG A 56 21.80 21.42 -26.35
C ARG A 56 20.86 21.28 -27.55
N MET A 57 19.72 21.96 -27.52
CA MET A 57 19.02 22.32 -28.75
C MET A 57 19.75 23.54 -29.30
N THR A 58 20.70 23.31 -30.21
CA THR A 58 21.27 24.38 -31.03
C THR A 58 20.21 24.83 -32.04
N TYR A 59 19.42 25.83 -31.68
CA TYR A 59 18.60 26.56 -32.64
C TYR A 59 19.50 27.55 -33.38
N LYS A 60 19.75 27.28 -34.66
CA LYS A 60 20.47 28.19 -35.55
C LYS A 60 19.46 29.23 -36.05
N SER A 61 19.37 30.37 -35.38
CA SER A 61 18.56 31.50 -35.86
C SER A 61 19.47 32.68 -36.18
N SER A 62 19.50 33.03 -37.47
CA SER A 62 20.12 34.21 -38.04
C SER A 62 19.38 35.48 -37.59
N ASN A 63 20.18 36.51 -37.29
CA ASN A 63 19.85 37.94 -37.31
C ASN A 63 18.65 38.44 -36.48
N HIS A 64 18.90 38.82 -35.22
CA HIS A 64 18.27 40.00 -34.57
C HIS A 64 19.10 40.45 -33.34
N PRO A 65 19.10 41.74 -32.98
CA PRO A 65 20.02 42.31 -32.00
C PRO A 65 19.70 41.86 -30.57
N ARG A 66 20.78 41.61 -29.82
CA ARG A 66 20.81 41.12 -28.44
C ARG A 66 20.18 42.15 -27.50
N VAL A 67 19.00 41.86 -26.98
CA VAL A 67 18.50 42.48 -25.74
C VAL A 67 18.88 41.59 -24.57
N GLU A 68 19.52 42.21 -23.58
CA GLU A 68 20.20 41.64 -22.42
C GLU A 68 19.26 40.99 -21.38
N ALA A 69 18.39 40.07 -21.80
CA ALA A 69 17.60 39.23 -20.90
C ALA A 69 18.34 37.93 -20.48
N ARG A 70 19.64 37.81 -20.75
CA ARG A 70 20.44 36.61 -20.45
C ARG A 70 20.99 36.56 -19.03
N GLY A 71 21.27 37.70 -18.40
CA GLY A 71 21.93 37.73 -17.09
C GLY A 71 21.07 37.24 -15.92
N PHE A 72 19.77 37.56 -15.91
CA PHE A 72 18.91 37.28 -14.76
C PHE A 72 18.37 35.84 -14.72
N LEU A 73 18.15 35.22 -15.88
CA LEU A 73 17.68 33.84 -16.00
C LEU A 73 18.82 32.83 -15.84
N GLU A 74 20.06 33.13 -16.27
CA GLU A 74 21.20 32.22 -16.07
C GLU A 74 21.60 32.06 -14.61
N ILE A 75 21.44 33.10 -13.78
CA ILE A 75 21.77 33.02 -12.33
C ILE A 75 20.81 32.08 -11.59
N PHE A 76 19.53 32.04 -12.00
CA PHE A 76 18.55 31.10 -11.42
C PHE A 76 18.69 29.66 -11.95
N TYR A 77 19.14 29.48 -13.20
CA TYR A 77 19.28 28.15 -13.81
C TYR A 77 20.55 27.39 -13.39
N LYS A 78 21.58 28.08 -12.88
CA LYS A 78 22.89 27.46 -12.59
C LYS A 78 23.02 26.89 -11.18
N LYS A 79 22.07 27.17 -10.28
CA LYS A 79 22.05 26.59 -8.94
C LYS A 79 21.29 25.27 -9.00
N GLU A 80 21.99 24.19 -9.34
CA GLU A 80 21.53 22.84 -8.99
C GLU A 80 21.40 22.81 -7.46
N TYR A 81 20.20 23.07 -6.95
CA TYR A 81 19.85 22.76 -5.57
C TYR A 81 19.84 21.24 -5.48
N LYS A 82 21.01 20.67 -5.21
CA LYS A 82 21.13 19.30 -4.72
C LYS A 82 20.49 19.29 -3.35
N PHE A 83 19.22 18.90 -3.30
CA PHE A 83 18.61 18.52 -2.03
C PHE A 83 19.56 17.52 -1.35
N PRO A 84 19.92 17.71 -0.07
CA PRO A 84 20.92 16.88 0.60
C PRO A 84 20.49 15.40 0.71
N ILE A 85 19.21 15.12 0.48
CA ILE A 85 18.57 13.81 0.64
C ILE A 85 17.76 13.54 -0.63
N SER A 86 17.90 12.33 -1.20
CA SER A 86 17.10 11.91 -2.36
C SER A 86 15.63 11.74 -2.00
N LEU A 87 14.73 11.99 -2.95
CA LEU A 87 13.29 11.91 -2.74
C LEU A 87 12.85 10.50 -2.26
N SER A 88 13.54 9.46 -2.73
CA SER A 88 13.45 8.08 -2.21
C SER A 88 13.74 7.93 -0.71
N LYS A 89 14.73 8.64 -0.17
CA LYS A 89 15.04 8.60 1.27
C LYS A 89 13.96 9.30 2.10
N PHE A 90 13.43 10.42 1.61
CA PHE A 90 12.27 11.07 2.23
C PHE A 90 11.06 10.14 2.25
N PHE A 91 10.78 9.45 1.14
CA PHE A 91 9.70 8.46 1.09
C PHE A 91 9.88 7.38 2.16
N ILE A 92 11.08 6.82 2.31
CA ILE A 92 11.38 5.78 3.31
C ILE A 92 11.15 6.31 4.74
N ILE A 93 11.61 7.52 5.04
CA ILE A 93 11.38 8.12 6.36
C ILE A 93 9.88 8.30 6.61
N PHE A 94 9.15 8.80 5.62
CA PHE A 94 7.73 9.09 5.74
C PHE A 94 6.88 7.83 5.90
N ILE A 95 7.16 6.75 5.15
CA ILE A 95 6.44 5.49 5.33
C ILE A 95 6.71 4.87 6.71
N LEU A 96 7.94 4.99 7.24
CA LEU A 96 8.26 4.55 8.60
C LEU A 96 7.52 5.38 9.66
N VAL A 97 7.40 6.69 9.46
CA VAL A 97 6.59 7.56 10.33
C VAL A 97 5.11 7.20 10.26
N CYS A 98 4.56 6.96 9.07
CA CYS A 98 3.18 6.49 8.92
C CYS A 98 2.93 5.19 9.70
N VAL A 99 3.83 4.21 9.57
CA VAL A 99 3.76 2.95 10.31
C VAL A 99 3.81 3.22 11.81
N PHE A 100 4.76 4.02 12.29
CA PHE A 100 4.89 4.37 13.71
C PHE A 100 3.63 5.02 14.26
N LEU A 101 3.07 6.01 13.56
CA LEU A 101 1.85 6.70 13.98
C LEU A 101 0.65 5.74 14.01
N GLN A 102 0.50 4.85 13.03
CA GLN A 102 -0.56 3.85 13.03
C GLN A 102 -0.51 2.93 14.27
N THR A 103 0.68 2.61 14.78
CA THR A 103 0.83 1.77 15.98
C THR A 103 0.16 2.37 17.22
N LYS A 104 0.01 3.70 17.28
CA LYS A 104 -0.62 4.39 18.41
C LYS A 104 -2.14 4.22 18.41
N GLY A 105 -2.75 4.08 17.24
CA GLY A 105 -4.20 3.89 17.08
C GLY A 105 -4.65 2.43 16.95
N SER A 106 -3.73 1.47 17.01
CA SER A 106 -4.03 0.05 16.87
C SER A 106 -4.02 -0.65 18.23
N THR A 107 -5.02 -1.50 18.49
CA THR A 107 -5.04 -2.33 19.70
C THR A 107 -3.89 -3.33 19.63
N LYS A 108 -2.95 -3.24 20.58
CA LYS A 108 -1.81 -4.15 20.65
C LYS A 108 -2.26 -5.48 21.24
N VAL A 109 -2.12 -6.54 20.45
CA VAL A 109 -2.33 -7.91 20.91
C VAL A 109 -0.95 -8.53 21.10
N SER A 110 -0.69 -9.13 22.27
CA SER A 110 0.58 -9.83 22.49
C SER A 110 0.73 -10.98 21.50
N LEU A 111 1.92 -11.20 20.98
CA LEU A 111 2.19 -12.34 20.09
C LEU A 111 2.38 -13.66 20.86
N THR A 112 2.67 -13.59 22.17
CA THR A 112 3.04 -14.79 22.95
C THR A 112 2.17 -15.01 24.18
N ASP A 113 1.57 -13.96 24.74
CA ASP A 113 0.79 -14.08 25.96
C ASP A 113 -0.60 -14.65 25.66
N ILE A 114 -0.99 -15.66 26.41
CA ILE A 114 -2.25 -16.39 26.25
C ILE A 114 -3.24 -15.85 27.28
N SER A 115 -4.43 -15.45 26.85
CA SER A 115 -5.51 -15.10 27.76
C SER A 115 -6.09 -16.34 28.44
N ASN A 116 -6.81 -16.18 29.56
CA ASN A 116 -7.47 -17.33 30.22
C ASN A 116 -8.48 -18.03 29.28
N ASP A 117 -9.15 -17.28 28.41
CA ASP A 117 -10.06 -17.84 27.41
C ASP A 117 -9.32 -18.61 26.30
N ASP A 118 -8.23 -18.06 25.78
CA ASP A 118 -7.39 -18.75 24.80
C ASP A 118 -6.81 -20.05 25.38
N ARG A 119 -6.41 -20.01 26.67
CA ARG A 119 -5.90 -21.18 27.38
C ARG A 119 -6.97 -22.27 27.48
N ARG A 120 -8.20 -21.90 27.84
CA ARG A 120 -9.33 -22.83 27.86
C ARG A 120 -9.58 -23.46 26.48
N LEU A 121 -9.50 -22.70 25.40
CA LEU A 121 -9.65 -23.21 24.03
C LEU A 121 -8.53 -24.19 23.66
N ILE A 122 -7.28 -23.86 24.02
CA ILE A 122 -6.12 -24.75 23.83
C ILE A 122 -6.33 -26.07 24.58
N ASP A 123 -6.74 -26.00 25.86
CA ASP A 123 -6.97 -27.20 26.67
C ASP A 123 -8.11 -28.08 26.10
N MET A 124 -9.13 -27.48 25.50
CA MET A 124 -10.18 -28.22 24.79
C MET A 124 -9.64 -28.92 23.54
N ARG A 125 -8.85 -28.22 22.70
CA ARG A 125 -8.22 -28.84 21.51
C ARG A 125 -7.25 -29.95 21.90
N LEU A 126 -6.46 -29.74 22.96
CA LEU A 126 -5.49 -30.72 23.47
C LEU A 126 -6.13 -32.06 23.86
N LYS A 127 -7.37 -32.04 24.37
CA LYS A 127 -8.13 -33.25 24.72
C LYS A 127 -8.56 -34.08 23.51
N GLU A 128 -8.68 -33.45 22.34
CA GLU A 128 -9.12 -34.12 21.10
C GLU A 128 -7.97 -34.83 20.39
N TYR A 129 -6.70 -34.49 20.69
CA TYR A 129 -5.57 -35.12 20.03
C TYR A 129 -5.29 -36.52 20.57
N PRO A 130 -5.23 -37.54 19.71
CA PRO A 130 -4.84 -38.87 20.13
C PRO A 130 -3.36 -38.87 20.55
N PRO A 131 -2.98 -39.63 21.58
CA PRO A 131 -1.61 -39.65 22.05
C PRO A 131 -0.73 -40.42 21.05
N ILE A 132 0.32 -39.76 20.56
CA ILE A 132 1.25 -40.30 19.56
C ILE A 132 2.48 -40.85 20.28
N TYR A 133 2.96 -42.03 19.90
CA TYR A 133 4.19 -42.60 20.44
C TYR A 133 5.01 -43.32 19.38
N ILE A 134 6.32 -43.38 19.58
CA ILE A 134 7.26 -44.21 18.83
C ILE A 134 7.72 -45.36 19.73
N LYS A 135 7.77 -46.58 19.20
CA LYS A 135 8.39 -47.72 19.89
C LYS A 135 9.87 -47.78 19.52
N ILE A 136 10.75 -47.76 20.52
CA ILE A 136 12.19 -47.99 20.37
C ILE A 136 12.52 -49.23 21.19
N GLY A 137 12.70 -50.37 20.52
CA GLY A 137 12.79 -51.68 21.16
C GLY A 137 11.51 -52.01 21.93
N GLN A 138 11.63 -52.30 23.23
CA GLN A 138 10.47 -52.56 24.12
C GLN A 138 9.89 -51.29 24.78
N LYS A 139 10.53 -50.12 24.62
CA LYS A 139 10.09 -48.87 25.24
C LYS A 139 9.17 -48.09 24.31
N LYS A 140 8.05 -47.60 24.86
CA LYS A 140 7.18 -46.60 24.21
C LYS A 140 7.63 -45.20 24.64
N VAL A 141 7.96 -44.36 23.66
CA VAL A 141 8.28 -42.94 23.88
C VAL A 141 7.13 -42.12 23.35
N TRP A 142 6.43 -41.40 24.23
CA TRP A 142 5.32 -40.51 23.86
C TRP A 142 5.86 -39.20 23.27
N LEU A 143 5.26 -38.77 22.16
CA LEU A 143 5.60 -37.53 21.48
C LEU A 143 4.47 -36.52 21.71
N PRO A 144 4.70 -35.44 22.48
CA PRO A 144 3.69 -34.43 22.75
C PRO A 144 3.61 -33.41 21.59
N ILE A 145 3.38 -33.90 20.38
CA ILE A 145 3.38 -33.09 19.15
C ILE A 145 2.32 -31.98 19.23
N ALA A 146 1.12 -32.31 19.71
CA ALA A 146 0.04 -31.35 19.88
C ALA A 146 0.40 -30.23 20.87
N HIS A 147 0.98 -30.56 22.03
CA HIS A 147 1.47 -29.56 22.99
C HIS A 147 2.56 -28.67 22.39
N TRP A 148 3.42 -29.22 21.52
CA TRP A 148 4.42 -28.44 20.80
C TRP A 148 3.81 -27.39 19.87
N PHE A 149 2.72 -27.72 19.19
CA PHE A 149 2.05 -26.78 18.29
C PHE A 149 1.11 -25.82 19.01
N GLU A 150 0.48 -26.23 20.11
CA GLU A 150 -0.56 -25.45 20.78
C GLU A 150 -0.04 -24.58 21.95
N GLU A 151 1.01 -25.01 22.67
CA GLU A 151 1.43 -24.33 23.91
C GLU A 151 2.77 -23.58 23.79
N ARG A 152 3.61 -23.92 22.81
CA ARG A 152 4.90 -23.24 22.65
C ARG A 152 4.71 -21.80 22.21
N LYS A 153 5.46 -20.89 22.85
CA LYS A 153 5.43 -19.46 22.56
C LYS A 153 5.75 -19.16 21.10
N GLU A 154 6.67 -19.93 20.51
CA GLU A 154 7.07 -19.80 19.11
C GLU A 154 5.92 -20.18 18.17
N SER A 155 5.23 -21.28 18.47
CA SER A 155 4.08 -21.74 17.68
C SER A 155 2.92 -20.74 17.78
N ILE A 156 2.62 -20.25 18.98
CA ILE A 156 1.59 -19.22 19.21
C ILE A 156 1.92 -17.94 18.44
N ALA A 157 3.16 -17.46 18.55
CA ALA A 157 3.62 -16.29 17.80
C ALA A 157 3.50 -16.50 16.29
N PHE A 158 3.92 -17.66 15.79
CA PHE A 158 3.81 -18.01 14.37
C PHE A 158 2.35 -17.99 13.89
N PHE A 159 1.42 -18.65 14.60
CA PHE A 159 0.02 -18.68 14.20
C PHE A 159 -0.65 -17.29 14.29
N ARG A 160 -0.32 -16.49 15.30
CA ARG A 160 -0.83 -15.12 15.42
C ARG A 160 -0.27 -14.21 14.32
N LEU A 161 1.02 -14.29 14.01
CA LEU A 161 1.64 -13.57 12.89
C LEU A 161 1.00 -13.99 11.55
N SER A 162 0.83 -15.29 11.32
CA SER A 162 0.20 -15.82 10.12
C SER A 162 -1.25 -15.34 9.97
N LYS A 163 -2.01 -15.32 11.07
CA LYS A 163 -3.37 -14.80 11.10
C LYS A 163 -3.39 -13.32 10.73
N ASN A 164 -2.62 -12.48 11.43
CA ASN A 164 -2.54 -11.04 11.16
C ASN A 164 -2.12 -10.76 9.71
N PHE A 165 -1.11 -11.47 9.21
CA PHE A 165 -0.66 -11.36 7.82
C PHE A 165 -1.77 -11.69 6.83
N SER A 166 -2.48 -12.81 7.05
CA SER A 166 -3.58 -13.23 6.19
C SER A 166 -4.74 -12.24 6.18
N GLU A 167 -5.07 -11.66 7.34
CA GLU A 167 -6.11 -10.63 7.48
C GLU A 167 -5.72 -9.35 6.74
N VAL A 168 -4.45 -8.93 6.82
CA VAL A 168 -3.99 -7.70 6.15
C VAL A 168 -3.92 -7.84 4.64
N ILE A 169 -3.60 -9.02 4.10
CA ILE A 169 -3.51 -9.22 2.64
C ILE A 169 -4.86 -9.46 1.99
N ASP A 170 -5.87 -9.92 2.74
CA ASP A 170 -7.17 -10.26 2.17
C ASP A 170 -7.76 -9.07 1.37
N PRO A 171 -7.95 -9.20 0.05
CA PRO A 171 -8.59 -8.17 -0.78
C PRO A 171 -9.98 -7.76 -0.29
N ASN A 172 -10.68 -8.64 0.42
CA ASN A 172 -11.97 -8.36 1.02
C ASN A 172 -11.91 -7.17 1.98
N LEU A 173 -10.80 -7.03 2.73
CA LEU A 173 -10.59 -5.92 3.66
C LEU A 173 -10.58 -4.56 2.95
N TYR A 174 -10.25 -4.50 1.67
CA TYR A 174 -10.08 -3.24 0.94
C TYR A 174 -11.19 -2.93 -0.05
N PHE A 175 -11.70 -3.94 -0.76
CA PHE A 175 -12.62 -3.77 -1.88
C PHE A 175 -14.03 -4.31 -1.63
N PHE A 176 -14.23 -5.16 -0.61
CA PHE A 176 -15.49 -5.86 -0.36
C PHE A 176 -15.94 -5.73 1.10
N ALA A 177 -15.73 -4.55 1.71
CA ALA A 177 -16.18 -4.32 3.08
C ALA A 177 -17.67 -4.69 3.24
N ASN A 178 -18.02 -5.32 4.37
CA ASN A 178 -19.32 -5.92 4.72
C ASN A 178 -19.58 -7.38 4.26
N HIS A 179 -18.53 -8.16 3.95
CA HIS A 179 -18.69 -9.59 3.68
C HIS A 179 -18.74 -10.41 5.00
N PRO A 180 -19.56 -11.47 5.14
CA PRO A 180 -19.78 -12.24 6.40
C PRO A 180 -18.56 -12.83 7.12
N ARG A 181 -17.34 -12.68 6.57
CA ARG A 181 -16.07 -12.94 7.27
C ARG A 181 -15.55 -11.66 7.93
N GLU A 182 -16.43 -10.92 8.60
CA GLU A 182 -16.04 -9.71 9.33
C GLU A 182 -15.22 -10.08 10.57
N ARG A 183 -14.29 -9.20 10.95
CA ARG A 183 -13.65 -9.31 12.26
C ARG A 183 -14.71 -9.06 13.32
N VAL A 184 -15.01 -10.11 14.10
CA VAL A 184 -16.03 -10.06 15.15
C VAL A 184 -15.77 -8.87 16.08
N GLY A 185 -16.76 -7.99 16.21
CA GLY A 185 -16.70 -6.82 17.09
C GLY A 185 -16.06 -5.56 16.49
N ILE A 186 -15.66 -5.55 15.21
CA ILE A 186 -15.14 -4.36 14.53
C ILE A 186 -16.09 -3.96 13.40
N LYS A 187 -16.67 -2.76 13.49
CA LYS A 187 -17.41 -2.16 12.38
C LYS A 187 -16.41 -1.71 11.32
N GLU A 188 -16.27 -2.50 10.25
CA GLU A 188 -15.38 -2.18 9.15
C GLU A 188 -15.95 -1.05 8.28
N ILE A 189 -15.06 -0.23 7.74
CA ILE A 189 -15.41 0.79 6.75
C ILE A 189 -15.01 0.32 5.35
N GLU A 190 -15.82 0.68 4.36
CA GLU A 190 -15.47 0.55 2.95
C GLU A 190 -14.30 1.48 2.63
N LYS A 191 -13.22 0.91 2.09
CA LYS A 191 -11.99 1.64 1.77
C LYS A 191 -11.98 2.07 0.31
N PHE A 192 -12.27 1.12 -0.58
CA PHE A 192 -12.40 1.33 -2.01
C PHE A 192 -13.61 0.54 -2.53
N SER A 193 -14.26 1.07 -3.58
CA SER A 193 -15.32 0.34 -4.27
C SER A 193 -14.78 -0.92 -4.95
N PHE A 194 -15.53 -2.01 -4.88
CA PHE A 194 -15.18 -3.28 -5.54
C PHE A 194 -14.93 -3.13 -7.06
N MET A 195 -15.58 -2.17 -7.71
CA MET A 195 -15.40 -1.91 -9.14
C MET A 195 -13.99 -1.44 -9.49
N LEU A 196 -13.25 -0.91 -8.51
CA LEU A 196 -11.86 -0.48 -8.68
C LEU A 196 -10.86 -1.65 -8.60
N LEU A 197 -11.28 -2.85 -8.21
CA LEU A 197 -10.38 -4.01 -8.09
C LEU A 197 -9.69 -4.36 -9.44
N PRO A 198 -10.38 -4.45 -10.59
CA PRO A 198 -9.72 -4.74 -11.86
C PRO A 198 -8.75 -3.64 -12.29
N VAL A 199 -9.05 -2.38 -11.95
CA VAL A 199 -8.18 -1.23 -12.20
C VAL A 199 -6.92 -1.32 -11.33
N PHE A 200 -7.07 -1.71 -10.07
CA PHE A 200 -5.96 -1.95 -9.16
C PHE A 200 -5.03 -3.07 -9.67
N ILE A 201 -5.60 -4.22 -10.07
CA ILE A 201 -4.83 -5.34 -10.64
C ILE A 201 -4.07 -4.89 -11.89
N TYR A 202 -4.75 -4.19 -12.81
CA TYR A 202 -4.10 -3.67 -14.02
C TYR A 202 -2.98 -2.67 -13.70
N GLY A 203 -3.21 -1.77 -12.74
CA GLY A 203 -2.19 -0.85 -12.25
C GLY A 203 -0.97 -1.56 -11.67
N ALA A 204 -1.18 -2.59 -10.86
CA ALA A 204 -0.11 -3.39 -10.26
C ALA A 204 0.73 -4.09 -11.34
N LEU A 205 0.10 -4.70 -12.34
CA LEU A 205 0.79 -5.30 -13.48
C LEU A 205 1.67 -4.27 -14.19
N LYS A 206 1.12 -3.07 -14.48
CA LYS A 206 1.84 -2.00 -15.17
C LYS A 206 3.01 -1.42 -14.38
N ILE A 207 2.92 -1.38 -13.04
CA ILE A 207 4.05 -0.96 -12.19
C ILE A 207 5.10 -2.08 -12.15
N SER A 208 4.69 -3.34 -12.09
CA SER A 208 5.60 -4.48 -11.98
C SER A 208 6.51 -4.68 -13.21
N GLU A 209 6.07 -4.18 -14.37
CA GLU A 209 6.83 -4.10 -15.63
C GLU A 209 7.97 -3.05 -15.58
N LYS A 210 7.95 -2.11 -14.63
CA LYS A 210 9.01 -1.08 -14.50
C LYS A 210 10.28 -1.64 -13.86
N LYS A 211 11.43 -1.09 -14.26
CA LYS A 211 12.73 -1.40 -13.66
C LYS A 211 12.82 -0.95 -12.20
N ASP A 212 12.40 0.29 -11.91
CA ASP A 212 12.53 0.90 -10.59
C ASP A 212 11.26 0.77 -9.73
N LYS A 213 10.83 -0.48 -9.48
CA LYS A 213 9.62 -0.79 -8.70
C LYS A 213 9.83 -0.94 -7.19
N TRP A 214 11.06 -0.79 -6.70
CA TRP A 214 11.41 -1.08 -5.31
C TRP A 214 10.66 -0.22 -4.29
N LEU A 215 10.46 1.07 -4.55
CA LEU A 215 9.71 1.94 -3.65
C LEU A 215 8.23 1.54 -3.55
N TRP A 216 7.65 1.04 -4.65
CA TRP A 216 6.30 0.47 -4.66
C TRP A 216 6.24 -0.86 -3.90
N ILE A 217 7.27 -1.70 -3.97
CA ILE A 217 7.35 -2.92 -3.15
C ILE A 217 7.47 -2.54 -1.65
N ILE A 218 8.32 -1.57 -1.33
CA ILE A 218 8.54 -1.10 0.05
C ILE A 218 7.25 -0.51 0.63
N SER A 219 6.50 0.26 -0.16
CA SER A 219 5.22 0.86 0.26
C SER A 219 4.15 -0.19 0.63
N PHE A 220 4.30 -1.42 0.15
CA PHE A 220 3.48 -2.56 0.55
C PHE A 220 4.12 -3.35 1.70
N ALA A 221 5.36 -3.80 1.50
CA ALA A 221 6.02 -4.77 2.37
C ALA A 221 6.27 -4.24 3.79
N VAL A 222 6.64 -2.96 3.95
CA VAL A 222 6.94 -2.38 5.26
C VAL A 222 5.68 -2.24 6.12
N PRO A 223 4.59 -1.60 5.64
CA PRO A 223 3.31 -1.60 6.33
C PRO A 223 2.77 -3.00 6.63
N LEU A 224 2.87 -3.93 5.68
CA LEU A 224 2.41 -5.31 5.84
C LEU A 224 3.18 -6.04 6.95
N ALA A 225 4.51 -5.95 6.96
CA ALA A 225 5.33 -6.59 7.99
C ALA A 225 5.01 -6.00 9.37
N ALA A 226 4.92 -4.67 9.48
CA ALA A 226 4.61 -4.00 10.74
C ALA A 226 3.22 -4.36 11.28
N THR A 227 2.20 -4.35 10.42
CA THR A 227 0.82 -4.73 10.79
C THR A 227 0.68 -6.21 11.13
N SER A 228 1.48 -7.08 10.51
CA SER A 228 1.51 -8.51 10.87
C SER A 228 2.02 -8.72 12.30
N VAL A 229 3.02 -7.94 12.72
CA VAL A 229 3.61 -8.01 14.08
C VAL A 229 2.71 -7.35 15.12
N ILE A 230 2.16 -6.17 14.82
CA ILE A 230 1.43 -5.34 15.79
C ILE A 230 -0.03 -5.75 15.90
N GLY A 231 -0.58 -6.35 14.83
CA GLY A 231 -2.01 -6.48 14.61
C GLY A 231 -2.58 -5.24 13.90
N ASN A 232 -3.77 -5.39 13.32
CA ASN A 232 -4.47 -4.34 12.61
C ASN A 232 -5.88 -4.06 13.20
N TYR A 233 -6.10 -4.40 14.48
CA TYR A 233 -7.39 -4.30 15.17
C TYR A 233 -7.77 -2.84 15.46
N ASN A 234 -8.15 -2.12 14.41
CA ASN A 234 -8.75 -0.80 14.42
C ASN A 234 -9.85 -0.74 13.34
N SER A 235 -10.76 0.23 13.49
CA SER A 235 -11.86 0.44 12.53
C SER A 235 -11.37 0.97 11.19
N LEU A 236 -10.25 1.70 11.18
CA LEU A 236 -9.65 2.28 9.97
C LEU A 236 -8.85 1.27 9.14
N GLY A 237 -8.54 0.09 9.68
CA GLY A 237 -7.66 -0.90 9.05
C GLY A 237 -6.18 -0.49 9.01
N PRO A 238 -5.38 -1.16 8.16
CA PRO A 238 -3.94 -0.88 7.99
C PRO A 238 -3.72 0.37 7.12
N VAL A 239 -3.94 1.52 7.74
CA VAL A 239 -3.92 2.87 7.16
C VAL A 239 -2.61 3.19 6.40
N SER A 240 -1.46 2.68 6.86
CA SER A 240 -0.15 2.86 6.21
C SER A 240 -0.01 2.16 4.85
N LEU A 241 -0.93 1.26 4.47
CA LEU A 241 -1.01 0.71 3.11
C LEU A 241 -1.70 1.64 2.11
N TYR A 242 -2.33 2.72 2.56
CA TYR A 242 -3.03 3.67 1.69
C TYR A 242 -2.19 4.17 0.50
N PRO A 243 -0.93 4.63 0.67
CA PRO A 243 -0.10 5.09 -0.45
C PRO A 243 0.07 4.04 -1.54
N PHE A 244 0.24 2.77 -1.17
CA PHE A 244 0.37 1.66 -2.11
C PHE A 244 -0.89 1.49 -2.96
N PHE A 245 -2.07 1.43 -2.33
CA PHE A 245 -3.32 1.24 -3.04
C PHE A 245 -3.63 2.40 -3.99
N VAL A 246 -3.52 3.65 -3.51
CA VAL A 246 -3.88 4.82 -4.31
C VAL A 246 -2.94 5.01 -5.50
N VAL A 247 -1.63 4.90 -5.31
CA VAL A 247 -0.69 5.05 -6.43
C VAL A 247 -0.91 3.95 -7.49
N THR A 248 -1.21 2.73 -7.04
CA THR A 248 -1.51 1.61 -7.94
C THR A 248 -2.79 1.85 -8.73
N LEU A 249 -3.86 2.28 -8.06
CA LEU A 249 -5.14 2.66 -8.70
C LEU A 249 -4.96 3.79 -9.70
N THR A 250 -4.30 4.88 -9.30
CA THR A 250 -4.05 6.02 -10.18
C THR A 250 -3.25 5.62 -11.42
N ARG A 251 -2.28 4.71 -11.29
CA ARG A 251 -1.56 4.16 -12.44
C ARG A 251 -2.49 3.39 -13.37
N GLY A 252 -3.31 2.49 -12.82
CA GLY A 252 -4.28 1.71 -13.58
C GLY A 252 -5.25 2.60 -14.38
N LEU A 253 -5.82 3.61 -13.71
CA LEU A 253 -6.69 4.63 -14.33
C LEU A 253 -6.00 5.36 -15.47
N THR A 254 -4.78 5.85 -15.22
CA THR A 254 -4.01 6.61 -16.21
C THR A 254 -3.72 5.79 -17.47
N GLU A 255 -3.27 4.56 -17.29
CA GLU A 255 -2.95 3.65 -18.40
C GLU A 255 -4.19 3.20 -19.18
N ALA A 256 -5.30 2.91 -18.48
CA ALA A 256 -6.57 2.58 -19.13
C ALA A 256 -7.08 3.76 -19.98
N PHE A 257 -7.04 4.97 -19.42
CA PHE A 257 -7.48 6.19 -20.10
C PHE A 257 -6.66 6.53 -21.36
N PHE A 258 -5.33 6.45 -21.29
CA PHE A 258 -4.49 6.73 -22.46
C PHE A 258 -4.67 5.70 -23.57
N LYS A 259 -4.86 4.42 -23.23
CA LYS A 259 -5.06 3.36 -24.24
C LYS A 259 -6.43 3.44 -24.91
N LEU A 260 -7.49 3.80 -24.18
CA LEU A 260 -8.79 4.17 -24.76
C LEU A 260 -8.66 5.22 -25.86
N LYS A 261 -7.86 6.26 -25.60
CA LYS A 261 -7.63 7.35 -26.56
C LYS A 261 -6.84 6.90 -27.80
N SER A 262 -6.02 5.85 -27.68
CA SER A 262 -5.07 5.43 -28.74
C SER A 262 -5.66 4.52 -29.84
N LYS A 263 -6.97 4.22 -29.83
CA LYS A 263 -7.69 3.29 -30.76
C LYS A 263 -7.14 1.85 -30.88
N LYS A 264 -5.94 1.54 -30.38
CA LYS A 264 -5.44 0.17 -30.19
C LYS A 264 -5.95 -0.39 -28.86
N LEU A 265 -7.22 -0.79 -28.84
CA LEU A 265 -7.79 -1.48 -27.67
C LEU A 265 -7.50 -2.97 -27.72
N SER A 266 -6.78 -3.48 -26.72
CA SER A 266 -6.82 -4.90 -26.37
C SER A 266 -8.10 -5.19 -25.58
N GLN A 267 -8.55 -6.45 -25.58
CA GLN A 267 -9.73 -6.91 -24.83
C GLN A 267 -9.66 -6.56 -23.33
N GLN A 268 -8.47 -6.63 -22.74
CA GLN A 268 -8.22 -6.22 -21.35
C GLN A 268 -8.50 -4.73 -21.11
N ASN A 269 -8.15 -3.85 -22.06
CA ASN A 269 -8.40 -2.42 -21.92
C ASN A 269 -9.89 -2.11 -22.05
N LEU A 270 -10.62 -2.79 -22.95
CA LEU A 270 -12.08 -2.64 -23.09
C LEU A 270 -12.79 -2.98 -21.78
N LEU A 271 -12.40 -4.08 -21.14
CA LEU A 271 -13.00 -4.53 -19.89
C LEU A 271 -12.75 -3.55 -18.74
N VAL A 272 -11.51 -3.09 -18.56
CA VAL A 272 -11.17 -2.07 -17.53
C VAL A 272 -11.92 -0.76 -17.80
N SER A 273 -12.04 -0.37 -19.06
CA SER A 273 -12.72 0.87 -19.45
C SER A 273 -14.23 0.80 -19.25
N ALA A 274 -14.85 -0.33 -19.59
CA ALA A 274 -16.28 -0.55 -19.37
C ALA A 274 -16.60 -0.53 -17.87
N LEU A 275 -15.78 -1.19 -17.04
CA LEU A 275 -15.91 -1.16 -15.59
C LEU A 275 -15.76 0.25 -15.02
N LEU A 276 -14.84 1.06 -15.56
CA LEU A 276 -14.68 2.46 -15.15
C LEU A 276 -15.90 3.31 -15.54
N ILE A 277 -16.44 3.13 -16.74
CA ILE A 277 -17.65 3.83 -17.16
C ILE A 277 -18.82 3.44 -16.24
N ILE A 278 -19.00 2.16 -15.95
CA ILE A 278 -20.03 1.68 -15.02
C ILE A 278 -19.82 2.30 -13.63
N TYR A 279 -18.60 2.31 -13.11
CA TYR A 279 -18.27 2.92 -11.83
C TYR A 279 -18.61 4.42 -11.77
N PHE A 280 -18.21 5.19 -12.78
CA PHE A 280 -18.55 6.61 -12.87
C PHE A 280 -20.05 6.84 -13.02
N LEU A 281 -20.77 5.98 -13.75
CA LEU A 281 -22.24 6.05 -13.86
C LEU A 281 -22.92 5.76 -12.51
N THR A 282 -22.41 4.81 -11.72
CA THR A 282 -22.95 4.51 -10.39
C THR A 282 -22.61 5.55 -9.32
N LEU A 283 -21.63 6.41 -9.56
CA LEU A 283 -21.26 7.52 -8.66
C LEU A 283 -22.09 8.79 -8.89
N ILE A 284 -22.75 8.91 -10.06
CA ILE A 284 -23.57 10.08 -10.44
C ILE A 284 -25.03 9.91 -9.99
N HIS A 285 -25.41 8.73 -9.50
CA HIS A 285 -26.69 8.43 -8.86
C HIS A 285 -26.51 8.30 -7.34
#